data_AF-A0A165UA40-F1
#
_entry.id   AF-A0A165UA40-F1
#
_cell.length_a   1.000
_cell.length_b   1.000
_cell.length_c   1.000
_cell.angle_alpha   90.00
_cell.angle_beta   90.00
_cell.angle_gamma   90.00
#
_symmetry.space_group_name_H-M   'P 1'
#
loop_
_entity.id
_entity.type
_entity.pdbx_description
1 polymer ?
#
loop_
_entity_poly.entity_id
_entity_poly.type
_entity_poly.pdbx_seq_one_letter_code
_entity_poly.pdbx_strand_id
1 'polypeptide(L)'
;MSDISQPVVPPELCDVVIDYLHDDPRTLAVCALVCRTWVPSSRMHQFHTVILHRIPAWRGQKLLLISDPSSTVLPYVRHLALG
;
A
#
# COMPACT_ATOMS: atom_id res chain seq x y z
N MET A 1 2.45 41.42 -7.88
CA MET A 1 2.97 40.19 -7.25
C MET A 1 1.78 39.31 -6.93
N SER A 2 1.24 38.59 -7.92
CA SER A 2 0.11 37.68 -7.71
C SER A 2 0.66 36.37 -7.19
N ASP A 3 0.42 36.10 -5.90
CA ASP A 3 0.65 34.80 -5.27
C ASP A 3 -0.32 33.81 -5.91
N ILE A 4 0.17 33.05 -6.89
CA ILE A 4 -0.57 31.90 -7.44
C ILE A 4 -0.34 30.78 -6.44
N SER A 5 -1.11 30.80 -5.36
CA SER A 5 -1.20 29.67 -4.45
C SER A 5 -1.60 28.45 -5.27
N GLN A 6 -0.68 27.50 -5.39
CA GLN A 6 -0.93 26.24 -6.09
C GLN A 6 -2.21 25.62 -5.50
N PRO A 7 -3.17 25.18 -6.33
CA PRO A 7 -4.36 24.54 -5.81
C PRO A 7 -3.95 23.28 -5.04
N VAL A 8 -4.19 23.30 -3.72
CA VAL A 8 -3.93 22.17 -2.85
C VAL A 8 -5.10 21.20 -3.02
N VAL A 9 -4.80 20.00 -3.51
CA VAL A 9 -5.80 18.92 -3.57
C VAL A 9 -6.04 18.42 -2.15
N PRO A 10 -7.31 18.39 -1.67
CA PRO A 10 -7.63 17.81 -0.38
C PRO A 10 -7.18 16.34 -0.27
N PRO A 11 -6.66 15.90 0.89
CA PRO A 11 -6.27 14.51 1.10
C PRO A 11 -7.37 13.50 0.80
N GLU A 12 -8.63 13.83 1.09
CA GLU A 12 -9.79 12.97 0.86
C GLU A 12 -9.98 12.63 -0.62
N LEU A 13 -9.68 13.59 -1.51
CA LEU A 13 -9.72 13.32 -2.95
C LEU A 13 -8.57 12.41 -3.40
N CYS A 14 -7.41 12.54 -2.76
CA CYS A 14 -6.28 11.64 -3.03
C CYS A 14 -6.61 10.22 -2.58
N ASP A 15 -7.26 10.06 -1.43
CA ASP A 15 -7.70 8.77 -0.91
C ASP A 15 -8.70 8.11 -1.87
N VAL A 16 -9.69 8.86 -2.37
CA VAL A 16 -10.64 8.36 -3.39
C VAL A 16 -9.91 7.90 -4.64
N VAL A 17 -8.91 8.65 -5.14
CA VAL A 17 -8.11 8.24 -6.30
C VAL A 17 -7.36 6.95 -6.02
N ILE A 18 -6.76 6.82 -4.84
CA ILE A 18 -6.02 5.63 -4.43
C ILE A 18 -6.96 4.42 -4.27
N ASP A 19 -8.18 4.62 -3.78
CA ASP A 19 -9.21 3.57 -3.64
C ASP A 19 -9.57 2.92 -4.99
N TYR A 20 -9.53 3.67 -6.09
CA TYR A 20 -9.75 3.11 -7.43
C TYR A 20 -8.59 2.24 -7.94
N LEU A 21 -7.43 2.24 -7.28
CA LEU A 21 -6.25 1.45 -7.66
C LEU A 21 -6.17 0.10 -6.94
N HIS A 22 -7.24 -0.35 -6.28
CA HIS A 22 -7.27 -1.55 -5.44
C HIS A 22 -6.85 -2.85 -6.14
N ASP A 23 -6.94 -2.92 -7.47
CA ASP A 23 -6.53 -4.06 -8.30
C ASP A 23 -5.14 -3.90 -8.94
N ASP A 24 -4.46 -2.76 -8.77
CA ASP A 24 -3.11 -2.50 -9.28
C ASP A 24 -2.07 -2.30 -8.15
N PRO A 25 -1.55 -3.40 -7.59
CA PRO A 25 -0.56 -3.34 -6.50
C PRO A 25 0.76 -2.69 -6.90
N ARG A 26 1.08 -2.59 -8.20
CA ARG A 26 2.30 -1.90 -8.67
C ARG A 26 2.11 -0.40 -8.57
N THR A 27 0.98 0.11 -9.02
CA THR A 27 0.68 1.55 -8.92
C THR A 27 0.51 1.96 -7.46
N LEU A 28 -0.15 1.15 -6.63
CA LEU A 28 -0.23 1.40 -5.18
C LEU A 28 1.15 1.48 -4.51
N ALA A 29 2.11 0.65 -4.93
CA ALA A 29 3.49 0.72 -4.42
C ALA A 29 4.16 2.07 -4.75
N VAL A 30 3.90 2.61 -5.94
CA VAL A 30 4.40 3.92 -6.35
C VAL A 30 3.71 5.03 -5.56
N CYS A 31 2.38 4.97 -5.40
CA CYS A 31 1.61 5.93 -4.61
C CYS A 31 2.11 6.04 -3.16
N ALA A 32 2.47 4.90 -2.55
CA ALA A 32 3.02 4.87 -1.20
C ALA A 32 4.37 5.61 -1.06
N LEU A 33 5.07 5.92 -2.16
CA LEU A 33 6.35 6.63 -2.18
C LEU A 33 6.22 8.12 -2.54
N VAL A 34 5.04 8.59 -2.94
CA VAL A 34 4.82 9.98 -3.36
C VAL A 34 4.94 10.93 -2.17
N CYS A 35 4.15 10.70 -1.11
CA CYS A 35 4.20 11.50 0.11
C CYS A 35 3.65 10.70 1.31
N ARG A 36 3.91 11.18 2.54
CA ARG A 36 3.48 10.50 3.77
C ARG A 36 1.97 10.34 3.90
N THR A 37 1.21 11.30 3.37
CA THR A 37 -0.25 11.32 3.45
C THR A 37 -0.89 10.21 2.62
N TRP A 38 -0.24 9.75 1.55
CA TRP A 38 -0.75 8.69 0.66
C TRP A 38 -0.42 7.28 1.16
N VAL A 39 0.52 7.16 2.12
CA VAL A 39 0.99 5.87 2.64
C VAL A 39 -0.14 5.03 3.23
N PRO A 40 -1.04 5.54 4.11
CA PRO A 40 -2.04 4.71 4.76
C PRO A 40 -3.00 4.05 3.75
N SER A 41 -3.58 4.84 2.85
CA SER A 41 -4.54 4.38 1.83
C SER A 41 -3.87 3.45 0.82
N SER A 42 -2.65 3.78 0.38
CA SER A 42 -1.91 2.94 -0.57
C SER A 42 -1.57 1.58 0.04
N ARG A 43 -1.04 1.56 1.28
CA ARG A 43 -0.68 0.31 1.98
C ARG A 43 -1.90 -0.52 2.36
N MET A 44 -3.01 0.12 2.71
CA MET A 44 -4.27 -0.57 2.97
C MET A 44 -4.67 -1.45 1.79
N HIS A 45 -4.74 -0.88 0.58
CA HIS A 45 -5.11 -1.66 -0.60
C HIS A 45 -4.02 -2.64 -1.00
N GLN A 46 -2.75 -2.23 -0.96
CA GLN A 46 -1.63 -3.05 -1.39
C GLN A 46 -1.48 -4.34 -0.56
N PHE A 47 -1.74 -4.27 0.74
CA PHE A 47 -1.60 -5.39 1.66
C PHE A 47 -2.94 -5.99 2.09
N HIS A 48 -4.06 -5.50 1.56
CA HIS A 48 -5.40 -6.02 1.86
C HIS A 48 -5.48 -7.53 1.68
N THR A 49 -4.92 -8.03 0.57
CA THR A 49 -4.83 -9.47 0.26
C THR A 49 -3.38 -9.89 0.09
N VAL A 50 -2.92 -10.80 0.93
CA VAL A 50 -1.59 -11.40 0.82
C VAL A 50 -1.68 -12.83 0.31
N ILE A 51 -1.20 -13.02 -0.91
CA ILE A 51 -1.03 -14.34 -1.50
C ILE A 51 0.36 -14.87 -1.11
N LEU A 52 0.36 -16.02 -0.47
CA LEU A 52 1.56 -16.76 -0.11
C LEU A 52 1.84 -17.79 -1.19
N HIS A 53 2.96 -17.59 -1.89
CA HIS A 53 3.51 -18.60 -2.79
C HIS A 53 4.60 -19.38 -2.09
N ARG A 54 4.74 -20.66 -2.45
CA ARG A 54 5.90 -21.47 -2.05
C ARG A 54 7.11 -21.07 -2.88
N ILE A 55 7.79 -20.03 -2.44
CA ILE A 55 9.05 -19.55 -3.04
C ILE A 55 10.24 -19.89 -2.14
N PRO A 56 11.42 -20.17 -2.71
CA PRO A 56 12.61 -20.44 -1.92
C PRO A 56 13.02 -19.18 -1.13
N ALA A 57 13.61 -19.38 0.06
CA ALA A 57 13.83 -18.32 1.05
C ALA A 57 14.58 -17.08 0.51
N TRP A 58 15.49 -17.27 -0.45
CA TRP A 58 16.26 -16.19 -1.09
C TRP A 58 15.42 -15.25 -1.97
N ARG A 59 14.20 -15.64 -2.38
CA ARG A 59 13.27 -14.78 -3.14
C ARG A 59 12.36 -13.92 -2.27
N GLY A 60 12.50 -13.97 -0.95
CA GLY A 60 11.71 -13.16 -0.02
C GLY A 60 10.30 -13.71 0.15
N GLN A 61 10.13 -14.61 1.12
CA GLN A 61 8.84 -15.18 1.44
C GLN A 61 8.00 -14.19 2.25
N LYS A 62 6.80 -13.83 1.75
CA LYS A 62 5.87 -12.94 2.47
C LYS A 62 5.47 -13.44 3.86
N LEU A 63 5.52 -14.76 4.07
CA LEU A 63 5.25 -15.39 5.37
C LEU A 63 6.12 -14.76 6.48
N LEU A 64 7.42 -14.55 6.23
CA LEU A 64 8.35 -14.01 7.22
C LEU A 64 7.94 -12.60 7.67
N LEU A 65 7.45 -11.78 6.73
CA LEU A 65 6.96 -10.44 7.04
C LEU A 65 5.67 -10.45 7.86
N ILE A 66 4.85 -11.49 7.77
CA ILE A 66 3.60 -11.58 8.55
C ILE A 66 3.86 -12.21 9.92
N SER A 67 4.84 -13.12 10.00
CA SER A 67 5.22 -13.78 11.26
C SER A 67 5.99 -12.87 12.22
N ASP A 68 6.60 -11.80 11.72
CA ASP A 68 7.33 -10.85 12.57
C ASP A 68 6.35 -9.90 13.30
N PRO A 69 6.32 -9.90 14.65
CA PRO A 69 5.45 -9.00 15.43
C PRO A 69 5.80 -7.52 15.25
N SER A 70 7.00 -7.18 14.75
CA SER A 70 7.39 -5.79 14.46
C SER A 70 6.93 -5.30 13.08
N SER A 71 6.34 -6.18 12.28
CA SER A 71 5.97 -5.89 10.91
C SER A 71 4.86 -4.84 10.81
N THR A 72 5.16 -3.78 10.07
CA THR A 72 4.19 -2.72 9.76
C THR A 72 3.23 -3.09 8.63
N VAL A 73 3.37 -4.27 8.03
CA VAL A 73 2.45 -4.79 7.00
C VAL A 73 1.24 -5.47 7.64
N LEU A 74 1.45 -6.15 8.77
CA LEU A 74 0.44 -6.96 9.45
C LEU A 74 -0.90 -6.24 9.71
N PRO A 75 -0.92 -4.96 10.17
CA PRO A 75 -2.18 -4.26 10.43
C PRO A 75 -3.08 -4.06 9.20
N TYR A 76 -2.52 -4.16 8.00
CA TYR A 76 -3.23 -3.95 6.73
C TYR A 76 -3.73 -5.26 6.10
N VAL A 77 -3.31 -6.42 6.61
CA VAL A 77 -3.69 -7.72 6.05
C VAL A 77 -5.11 -8.09 6.47
N ARG A 78 -6.01 -8.26 5.50
CA ARG A 78 -7.40 -8.69 5.72
C ARG A 78 -7.69 -10.08 5.20
N HIS A 79 -7.07 -10.43 4.07
CA HIS A 79 -7.21 -11.73 3.44
C HIS A 79 -5.85 -12.37 3.22
N LEU A 80 -5.75 -13.65 3.55
CA LEU A 80 -4.56 -14.46 3.32
C LEU A 80 -4.96 -15.65 2.46
N ALA A 81 -4.28 -15.82 1.34
CA ALA A 81 -4.56 -16.88 0.37
C ALA A 81 -3.27 -17.64 0.03
N LEU A 82 -3.42 -18.92 -0.33
CA LEU A 82 -2.36 -19.72 -0.92
C LEU A 82 -2.51 -19.67 -2.45
N GLY A 83 -1.42 -19.46 -3.16
CA GLY A 83 -1.39 -19.46 -4.63
C GLY A 83 -0.23 -20.24 -5.19
#